data_AF-A0A3A8EY11-F1
#
_entry.id   AF-A0A3A8EY11-F1
#
_cell.length_a   1.000
_cell.length_b   1.000
_cell.length_c   1.000
_cell.angle_alpha   90.00
_cell.angle_beta   90.00
_cell.angle_gamma   90.00
#
_symmetry.space_group_name_H-M   'P 1'
#
loop_
_entity.id
_entity.type
_entity.pdbx_description
1 polymer ?
#
loop_
_entity_poly.entity_id
_entity_poly.type
_entity_poly.pdbx_seq_one_letter_code
_entity_poly.pdbx_strand_id
1 'polypeptide(L)'
;MSEFYKEVGTLFGLDEQQAEHLNLGLVQLAQEFNSAQEVSDQAFSAQFYQKFEQLARTSGIQEDEIETLVNVLYFNDQHQQVVTYIVPSYYNSGGDHEQFSDTYQLMMDDLQQELED
;
A
#
# COMPACT_ATOMS: atom_id res chain seq x y z
N MET A 1 -7.11 -13.69 -16.50
CA MET A 1 -7.84 -12.70 -15.70
C MET A 1 -7.86 -13.07 -14.22
N SER A 2 -6.90 -12.55 -13.47
CA SER A 2 -6.80 -12.68 -12.01
C SER A 2 -7.89 -11.88 -11.30
N GLU A 3 -8.19 -12.22 -10.04
CA GLU A 3 -9.18 -11.47 -9.25
C GLU A 3 -8.70 -10.04 -8.97
N PHE A 4 -7.41 -9.89 -8.67
CA PHE A 4 -6.76 -8.58 -8.51
C PHE A 4 -6.92 -7.68 -9.75
N TYR A 5 -6.80 -8.24 -10.96
CA TYR A 5 -7.04 -7.46 -12.17
C TYR A 5 -8.46 -6.92 -12.23
N LYS A 6 -9.47 -7.72 -11.84
CA LYS A 6 -10.87 -7.29 -11.86
C LYS A 6 -11.14 -6.21 -10.81
N GLU A 7 -10.67 -6.43 -9.58
CA GLU A 7 -10.97 -5.58 -8.42
C GLU A 7 -10.16 -4.28 -8.41
N VAL A 8 -8.89 -4.35 -8.79
CA VAL A 8 -7.96 -3.21 -8.72
C VAL A 8 -7.56 -2.77 -10.11
N GLY A 9 -7.10 -3.69 -10.96
CA GLY A 9 -6.56 -3.36 -12.29
C GLY A 9 -7.53 -2.56 -13.16
N THR A 10 -8.81 -2.93 -13.20
CA THR A 10 -9.81 -2.22 -14.01
C THR A 10 -10.11 -0.81 -13.52
N LEU A 11 -10.02 -0.55 -12.20
CA LEU A 11 -10.27 0.78 -11.62
C LEU A 11 -9.24 1.80 -12.08
N PHE A 12 -7.99 1.37 -12.26
CA PHE A 12 -6.87 2.21 -12.68
C PHE A 12 -6.56 2.10 -14.19
N GLY A 13 -7.43 1.44 -14.96
CA GLY A 13 -7.24 1.27 -16.41
C GLY A 13 -6.00 0.46 -16.78
N LEU A 14 -5.50 -0.39 -15.87
CA LEU A 14 -4.36 -1.26 -16.13
C LEU A 14 -4.74 -2.37 -17.11
N ASP A 15 -3.76 -2.87 -17.86
CA ASP A 15 -3.86 -4.17 -18.52
C ASP A 15 -3.56 -5.34 -17.56
N GLU A 16 -3.79 -6.58 -18.01
CA GLU A 16 -3.56 -7.77 -17.17
C GLU A 16 -2.09 -7.92 -16.74
N GLN A 17 -1.13 -7.48 -17.56
CA GLN A 17 0.30 -7.59 -17.21
C GLN A 17 0.71 -6.56 -16.17
N GLN A 18 0.23 -5.33 -16.32
CA GLN A 18 0.40 -4.23 -15.38
C GLN A 18 -0.19 -4.55 -14.02
N ALA A 19 -1.42 -5.06 -13.99
CA ALA A 19 -2.07 -5.47 -12.74
C ALA A 19 -1.36 -6.65 -12.08
N GLU A 20 -0.89 -7.63 -12.86
CA GLU A 20 -0.12 -8.75 -12.31
C GLU A 20 1.22 -8.30 -11.74
N HIS A 21 1.92 -7.40 -12.43
CA HIS A 21 3.16 -6.80 -11.94
C HIS A 21 2.95 -6.06 -10.61
N LEU A 22 1.89 -5.24 -10.51
CA LEU A 22 1.52 -4.56 -9.28
C LEU A 22 1.22 -5.55 -8.15
N ASN A 23 0.37 -6.55 -8.41
CA ASN A 23 -0.02 -7.57 -7.45
C ASN A 23 1.20 -8.31 -6.86
N LEU A 24 2.08 -8.81 -7.72
CA LEU A 24 3.27 -9.55 -7.28
C LEU A 24 4.25 -8.63 -6.53
N GLY A 25 4.41 -7.38 -6.98
CA GLY A 25 5.25 -6.41 -6.31
C GLY A 25 4.75 -6.05 -4.91
N LEU A 26 3.42 -5.92 -4.72
CA LEU A 26 2.83 -5.65 -3.40
C LEU A 26 3.05 -6.83 -2.44
N VAL A 27 2.90 -8.06 -2.92
CA VAL A 27 3.23 -9.26 -2.13
C VAL A 27 4.70 -9.26 -1.74
N GLN A 28 5.59 -8.92 -2.66
CA GLN A 28 7.03 -8.84 -2.38
C GLN A 28 7.35 -7.74 -1.36
N LEU A 29 6.74 -6.56 -1.47
CA LEU A 29 6.92 -5.48 -0.48
C LEU A 29 6.50 -5.92 0.92
N ALA A 30 5.35 -6.59 1.05
CA ALA A 30 4.91 -7.12 2.34
C ALA A 30 5.94 -8.10 2.93
N GLN A 31 6.49 -9.00 2.10
CA GLN A 31 7.53 -9.95 2.53
C GLN A 31 8.83 -9.24 2.94
N GLU A 32 9.27 -8.25 2.17
CA GLU A 32 10.46 -7.46 2.47
C GLU A 32 10.32 -6.75 3.82
N PHE A 33 9.17 -6.10 4.06
CA PHE A 33 8.88 -5.43 5.33
C PHE A 33 8.89 -6.42 6.51
N ASN A 34 8.20 -7.54 6.38
CA ASN A 34 8.14 -8.59 7.41
C ASN A 34 9.51 -9.21 7.73
N SER A 35 10.45 -9.19 6.78
CA SER A 35 11.81 -9.71 6.96
C SER A 35 12.81 -8.69 7.50
N ALA A 36 12.44 -7.41 7.54
CA ALA A 36 13.32 -6.32 7.97
C ALA A 36 13.40 -6.23 9.51
N GLN A 37 14.58 -5.86 10.02
CA GLN A 37 14.82 -5.79 11.46
C GLN A 37 14.56 -4.41 12.07
N GLU A 38 14.70 -3.35 11.28
CA GLU A 38 14.62 -1.95 11.75
C GLU A 38 13.52 -1.18 11.01
N VAL A 39 12.31 -1.72 11.00
CA VAL A 39 11.16 -1.12 10.29
C VAL A 39 10.74 0.24 10.83
N SER A 40 11.14 0.57 12.06
CA SER A 40 10.89 1.88 12.69
C SER A 40 11.92 2.94 12.33
N ASP A 41 12.99 2.58 11.60
CA ASP A 41 13.99 3.55 11.15
C ASP A 41 13.42 4.46 10.05
N GLN A 42 13.73 5.74 10.12
CA GLN A 42 13.25 6.73 9.16
C GLN A 42 13.80 6.47 7.75
N ALA A 43 15.08 6.07 7.63
CA ALA A 43 15.68 5.80 6.33
C ALA A 43 15.09 4.52 5.71
N PHE A 44 14.82 3.50 6.53
CA PHE A 44 14.06 2.33 6.08
C PHE A 44 12.67 2.73 5.59
N SER A 45 11.93 3.52 6.36
CA SER A 45 10.57 3.99 6.02
C SER A 45 10.54 4.74 4.69
N ALA A 46 11.50 5.66 4.48
CA ALA A 46 11.64 6.40 3.23
C ALA A 46 11.95 5.48 2.04
N GLN A 47 12.88 4.52 2.21
CA GLN A 47 13.22 3.56 1.15
C GLN A 47 12.04 2.63 0.81
N PHE A 48 11.32 2.16 1.83
CA PHE A 48 10.16 1.29 1.64
C PHE A 48 9.05 2.01 0.87
N TYR A 49 8.69 3.22 1.29
CA TYR A 49 7.68 4.03 0.60
C TYR A 49 8.11 4.34 -0.85
N GLN A 50 9.37 4.67 -1.07
CA GLN A 50 9.89 4.92 -2.42
C GLN A 50 9.77 3.67 -3.32
N LYS A 51 10.01 2.47 -2.80
CA LYS A 51 9.82 1.23 -3.56
C LYS A 51 8.35 1.01 -3.94
N PHE A 52 7.42 1.29 -3.01
CA PHE A 52 5.99 1.24 -3.30
C PHE A 52 5.60 2.23 -4.40
N GLU A 53 6.02 3.49 -4.27
CA GLU A 53 5.72 4.52 -5.26
C GLU A 53 6.29 4.16 -6.65
N GLN A 54 7.53 3.65 -6.69
CA GLN A 54 8.15 3.18 -7.93
C GLN A 54 7.39 1.99 -8.52
N LEU A 55 6.97 1.03 -7.70
CA LEU A 55 6.15 -0.10 -8.15
C LEU A 55 4.83 0.37 -8.76
N ALA A 56 4.11 1.28 -8.10
CA ALA A 56 2.85 1.82 -8.59
C ALA A 56 3.06 2.52 -9.94
N ARG A 57 4.02 3.45 -10.03
CA ARG A 57 4.33 4.20 -11.27
C ARG A 57 4.75 3.27 -12.42
N THR A 58 5.62 2.30 -12.15
CA THR A 58 6.07 1.35 -13.19
C THR A 58 4.98 0.38 -13.63
N SER A 59 3.96 0.17 -12.79
CA SER A 59 2.77 -0.60 -13.13
C SER A 59 1.71 0.21 -13.88
N GLY A 60 1.88 1.53 -14.03
CA GLY A 60 0.98 2.41 -14.79
C GLY A 60 0.08 3.31 -13.95
N ILE A 61 0.20 3.28 -12.62
CA ILE A 61 -0.56 4.13 -11.70
C ILE A 61 -0.02 5.57 -11.78
N GLN A 62 -0.92 6.55 -11.89
CA GLN A 62 -0.57 7.96 -11.88
C GLN A 62 -0.30 8.46 -10.45
N GLU A 63 0.45 9.56 -10.33
CA GLU A 63 0.83 10.12 -9.04
C GLU A 63 -0.38 10.59 -8.20
N ASP A 64 -1.37 11.16 -8.86
CA ASP A 64 -2.65 11.59 -8.26
C ASP A 64 -3.60 10.42 -7.93
N GLU A 65 -3.29 9.20 -8.38
CA GLU A 65 -4.06 8.00 -8.09
C GLU A 65 -3.53 7.21 -6.88
N ILE A 66 -2.35 7.55 -6.36
CA ILE A 66 -1.68 6.80 -5.28
C ILE A 66 -2.54 6.71 -4.02
N GLU A 67 -3.19 7.79 -3.62
CA GLU A 67 -4.10 7.80 -2.48
C GLU A 67 -5.31 6.87 -2.68
N THR A 68 -5.90 6.92 -3.88
CA THR A 68 -7.01 6.02 -4.22
C THR A 68 -6.55 4.56 -4.25
N LEU A 69 -5.35 4.28 -4.77
CA LEU A 69 -4.76 2.95 -4.76
C LEU A 69 -4.59 2.43 -3.33
N VAL A 70 -3.99 3.22 -2.44
CA VAL A 70 -3.79 2.86 -1.04
C VAL A 70 -5.13 2.53 -0.36
N ASN A 71 -6.16 3.34 -0.61
CA ASN A 71 -7.50 3.09 -0.07
C ASN A 71 -8.11 1.78 -0.58
N VAL A 72 -8.08 1.53 -1.90
CA VAL A 72 -8.61 0.31 -2.51
C VAL A 72 -7.87 -0.94 -2.00
N LEU A 73 -6.54 -0.86 -1.89
CA LEU A 73 -5.73 -1.96 -1.38
C LEU A 73 -6.02 -2.28 0.09
N TYR A 74 -6.46 -1.29 0.88
CA TYR A 74 -6.81 -1.51 2.29
C TYR A 74 -8.04 -2.42 2.44
N PHE A 75 -8.99 -2.33 1.52
CA PHE A 75 -10.19 -3.18 1.50
C PHE A 75 -9.98 -4.52 0.79
N ASN A 76 -8.77 -4.80 0.29
CA ASN A 76 -8.45 -6.07 -0.34
C ASN A 76 -7.77 -7.00 0.66
N ASP A 77 -8.41 -8.12 1.01
CA ASP A 77 -7.92 -9.07 2.04
C ASP A 77 -6.46 -9.52 1.82
N GLN A 78 -6.01 -9.65 0.57
CA GLN A 78 -4.64 -10.08 0.27
C GLN A 78 -3.60 -8.98 0.50
N HIS A 79 -3.99 -7.71 0.34
CA HIS A 79 -3.08 -6.56 0.34
C HIS A 79 -3.31 -5.57 1.48
N GLN A 80 -4.34 -5.76 2.30
CA GLN A 80 -4.61 -4.92 3.47
C GLN A 80 -3.36 -4.78 4.35
N GLN A 81 -2.65 -5.89 4.60
CA GLN A 81 -1.43 -5.88 5.40
C GLN A 81 -0.36 -4.93 4.83
N VAL A 82 -0.13 -4.91 3.51
CA VAL A 82 0.92 -4.04 2.95
C VAL A 82 0.57 -2.55 3.10
N VAL A 83 -0.72 -2.20 3.10
CA VAL A 83 -1.18 -0.84 3.38
C VAL A 83 -0.85 -0.41 4.81
N THR A 84 -1.00 -1.32 5.78
CA THR A 84 -0.60 -1.07 7.18
C THR A 84 0.90 -0.81 7.34
N TYR A 85 1.71 -1.10 6.31
CA TYR A 85 3.14 -0.79 6.27
C TYR A 85 3.43 0.48 5.46
N ILE A 86 2.76 0.66 4.33
CA ILE A 86 2.93 1.81 3.42
C ILE A 86 2.60 3.11 4.12
N VAL A 87 1.42 3.22 4.74
CA VAL A 87 0.95 4.49 5.31
C VAL A 87 1.82 4.95 6.48
N PRO A 88 2.15 4.11 7.48
CA PRO A 88 3.10 4.50 8.52
C PRO A 88 4.50 4.80 8.00
N SER A 89 4.98 4.07 6.97
CA SER A 89 6.29 4.35 6.37
C SER A 89 6.32 5.71 5.69
N TYR A 90 5.24 6.10 5.01
CA TYR A 90 5.11 7.44 4.43
C TYR A 90 5.21 8.52 5.51
N TYR A 91 4.43 8.42 6.59
CA TYR A 91 4.46 9.40 7.67
C TYR A 91 5.81 9.42 8.41
N ASN A 92 6.37 8.25 8.72
CA ASN A 92 7.68 8.15 9.36
C ASN A 92 8.81 8.73 8.49
N SER A 93 8.66 8.70 7.16
CA SER A 93 9.61 9.32 6.24
C SER A 93 9.53 10.86 6.18
N GLY A 94 8.53 11.46 6.82
CA GLY A 94 8.25 12.91 6.77
C GLY A 94 7.24 13.31 5.70
N GLY A 95 6.41 12.36 5.24
CA GLY A 95 5.30 12.61 4.32
C GLY A 95 4.20 13.49 4.91
N ASP A 96 3.35 14.03 4.05
CA ASP A 96 2.20 14.84 4.44
C ASP A 96 1.14 13.98 5.14
N HIS A 97 0.84 14.28 6.40
CA HIS A 97 -0.12 13.53 7.19
C HIS A 97 -1.56 13.62 6.65
N GLU A 98 -1.85 14.57 5.77
CA GLU A 98 -3.17 14.69 5.15
C GLU A 98 -3.40 13.67 4.02
N GLN A 99 -2.34 13.26 3.29
CA GLN A 99 -2.47 12.49 2.05
C GLN A 99 -3.09 11.09 2.23
N PHE A 100 -2.91 10.44 3.39
CA PHE A 100 -3.56 9.15 3.67
C PHE A 100 -4.38 9.20 4.96
N SER A 101 -4.82 10.39 5.36
CA SER A 101 -5.48 10.62 6.66
C SER A 101 -6.72 9.74 6.83
N ASP A 102 -7.55 9.63 5.80
CA ASP A 102 -8.75 8.79 5.78
C ASP A 102 -8.42 7.31 5.97
N THR A 103 -7.48 6.78 5.17
CA THR A 103 -7.05 5.38 5.29
C THR A 103 -6.38 5.11 6.63
N TYR A 104 -5.63 6.08 7.17
CA TYR A 104 -5.04 5.96 8.50
C TYR A 104 -6.08 5.89 9.61
N GLN A 105 -7.12 6.72 9.54
CA GLN A 105 -8.21 6.68 10.50
C GLN A 105 -8.92 5.33 10.48
N LEU A 106 -9.21 4.79 9.29
CA LEU A 106 -9.81 3.45 9.15
C LEU A 106 -8.95 2.36 9.83
N MET A 107 -7.63 2.39 9.62
CA MET A 107 -6.71 1.45 10.30
C MET A 107 -6.76 1.57 11.82
N MET A 108 -6.88 2.79 12.36
CA MET A 108 -6.95 3.00 13.80
C MET A 108 -8.29 2.57 14.39
N ASP A 109 -9.38 2.76 13.66
CA ASP A 109 -10.72 2.32 14.05
C ASP A 109 -10.80 0.79 14.07
N ASP A 110 -10.29 0.12 13.03
CA ASP A 110 -10.24 -1.35 12.96
C ASP A 110 -9.38 -1.93 14.09
N LEU A 111 -8.21 -1.34 14.37
CA LEU A 111 -7.35 -1.76 15.48
C LEU A 111 -8.04 -1.61 16.85
N GLN A 112 -8.83 -0.54 17.04
CA GLN A 112 -9.57 -0.35 18.29
C GLN A 112 -10.64 -1.43 18.45
N GLN A 113 -11.37 -1.74 17.38
CA GLN A 113 -12.38 -2.79 17.40
C GLN A 113 -11.77 -4.17 17.70
N GLU A 114 -10.62 -4.51 17.12
CA GLU A 114 -9.91 -5.76 17.41
C GLU A 114 -9.44 -5.89 18.88
N LEU A 115 -9.22 -4.77 19.57
CA LEU A 115 -8.83 -4.77 20.99
C LEU A 115 -10.01 -4.87 21.95
N GLU A 116 -11.22 -4.57 21.49
CA GLU A 116 -12.46 -4.63 22.28
C GLU A 116 -13.16 -6.01 22.21
N ASP A 117 -12.84 -6.83 21.21
CA ASP A 117 -13.33 -8.20 20.99
C ASP A 117 -12.50 -9.29 21.72
#